data_AF-A0A5S3Y134-F1
#
_entry.id   AF-A0A5S3Y134-F1
#
_cell.length_a   1.000
_cell.length_b   1.000
_cell.length_c   1.000
_cell.angle_alpha   90.00
_cell.angle_beta   90.00
_cell.angle_gamma   90.00
#
_symmetry.space_group_name_H-M   'P 1'
#
loop_
_entity.id
_entity.type
_entity.pdbx_description
1 polymer ?
#
loop_
_entity_poly.entity_id
_entity_poly.type
_entity_poly.pdbx_seq_one_letter_code
_entity_poly.pdbx_strand_id
1 'polypeptide(L)'
;VVVEQGTFKIKGYDGPVIECDKCESEMQLKSGRFGKYFGCTNEDCKNTRKLLKSGEPAPPKEDPVHLPELECEKSEAYFVLRDGASGIFLAAHTFPKSRETRAPKVAELK
;
A
#
# COMPACT_ATOMS: atom_id res chain seq x y z
N VAL A 1 27.66 -12.70 29.05
CA VAL A 1 27.69 -12.87 27.58
C VAL A 1 28.10 -11.54 26.99
N VAL A 2 29.27 -11.45 26.37
CA VAL A 2 29.75 -10.20 25.74
C VAL A 2 29.14 -10.17 24.35
N VAL A 3 28.28 -9.19 24.08
CA VAL A 3 27.67 -9.03 22.76
C VAL A 3 28.64 -8.23 21.91
N GLU A 4 29.21 -8.83 20.86
CA GLU A 4 30.08 -8.13 19.93
C GLU A 4 29.26 -7.12 19.10
N GLN A 5 29.70 -5.87 19.10
CA GLN A 5 29.13 -4.84 18.24
C GLN A 5 29.81 -4.89 16.87
N GLY A 6 29.10 -5.40 15.87
CA GLY A 6 29.52 -5.41 14.47
C GLY A 6 28.51 -4.69 13.58
N THR A 7 28.98 -4.12 12.47
CA THR A 7 28.10 -3.63 11.40
C THR A 7 27.65 -4.81 10.54
N PHE A 8 26.48 -5.36 10.86
CA PHE A 8 25.83 -6.38 10.07
C PHE A 8 25.04 -5.72 8.93
N LYS A 9 25.58 -5.76 7.71
CA LYS A 9 24.75 -5.51 6.52
C LYS A 9 23.96 -6.78 6.24
N ILE A 10 22.64 -6.67 6.17
CA ILE A 10 21.79 -7.77 5.70
C ILE A 10 22.30 -8.14 4.30
N LYS A 11 22.62 -9.42 4.06
CA LYS A 11 23.12 -9.91 2.76
C LYS A 11 22.20 -9.42 1.62
N GLY A 12 22.76 -8.64 0.69
CA GLY A 12 22.27 -8.52 -0.68
C GLY A 12 21.11 -7.56 -0.93
N TYR A 13 21.28 -6.27 -0.63
CA TYR A 13 20.42 -5.23 -1.21
C TYR A 13 21.20 -4.29 -2.13
N ASP A 14 21.49 -4.76 -3.35
CA ASP A 14 21.89 -3.93 -4.51
C ASP A 14 20.67 -3.44 -5.31
N GLY A 15 19.50 -3.38 -4.67
CA GLY A 15 18.27 -2.93 -5.31
C GLY A 15 18.16 -1.39 -5.32
N PRO A 16 17.32 -0.83 -6.19
CA PRO A 16 17.09 0.61 -6.24
C PRO A 16 16.56 1.15 -4.91
N VAL A 17 16.94 2.36 -4.53
CA VAL A 17 16.40 3.06 -3.35
C VAL A 17 15.56 4.23 -3.86
N ILE A 18 14.43 4.49 -3.21
CA ILE A 18 13.56 5.63 -3.52
C ILE A 18 13.28 6.45 -2.26
N GLU A 19 12.88 7.69 -2.43
CA GLU A 19 12.49 8.57 -1.33
C GLU A 19 11.02 8.35 -0.93
N CYS A 20 10.74 8.37 0.37
CA CYS A 20 9.39 8.21 0.91
C CYS A 20 8.61 9.53 0.83
N ASP A 21 7.42 9.49 0.21
CA ASP A 21 6.52 10.65 0.10
C ASP A 21 6.00 11.20 1.43
N LYS A 22 6.06 10.44 2.52
CA LYS A 22 5.49 10.84 3.82
C LYS A 22 6.50 11.39 4.81
N CYS A 23 7.76 10.99 4.70
CA CYS A 23 8.78 11.31 5.71
C CYS A 23 10.16 11.54 5.13
N GLU A 24 10.29 11.58 3.80
CA GLU A 24 11.52 11.90 3.05
C GLU A 24 12.70 10.93 3.34
N SER A 25 12.45 9.89 4.12
CA SER A 25 13.41 8.83 4.42
C SER A 25 13.53 7.87 3.25
N GLU A 26 14.64 7.13 3.22
CA GLU A 26 14.87 6.11 2.19
C GLU A 26 13.84 4.96 2.26
N MET A 27 13.48 4.41 1.11
CA MET A 27 12.70 3.19 0.98
C MET A 27 13.49 2.13 0.22
N GLN A 28 13.51 0.92 0.76
CA GLN A 28 14.23 -0.24 0.20
C GLN A 28 13.24 -1.29 -0.31
N LEU A 29 13.58 -1.97 -1.40
CA LEU A 29 12.78 -3.05 -1.97
C LEU A 29 12.85 -4.30 -1.09
N LYS A 30 11.74 -4.61 -0.45
CA LYS A 30 11.52 -5.79 0.37
C LYS A 30 10.66 -6.79 -0.40
N SER A 31 10.76 -8.06 -0.04
CA SER A 31 9.91 -9.13 -0.59
C SER A 31 8.89 -9.53 0.47
N GLY A 32 7.59 -9.43 0.15
CA GLY A 32 6.50 -9.84 1.02
C GLY A 32 5.58 -10.88 0.36
N ARG A 33 4.54 -11.30 1.09
CA ARG A 33 3.53 -12.28 0.60
C ARG A 33 2.87 -11.88 -0.71
N PHE A 34 2.69 -10.58 -0.94
CA PHE A 34 1.99 -10.03 -2.11
C PHE A 34 2.93 -9.58 -3.23
N GLY A 35 4.21 -9.98 -3.16
CA GLY A 35 5.25 -9.59 -4.11
C GLY A 35 6.27 -8.62 -3.53
N LYS A 36 7.15 -8.11 -4.40
CA LYS A 36 8.17 -7.12 -4.05
C LYS A 36 7.53 -5.72 -3.90
N TYR A 37 7.99 -4.95 -2.91
CA TYR A 37 7.49 -3.61 -2.61
C TYR A 37 8.60 -2.77 -1.98
N PHE A 38 8.58 -1.46 -2.17
CA PHE A 38 9.44 -0.54 -1.44
C PHE A 38 8.83 -0.28 -0.06
N GLY A 39 9.59 -0.56 1.00
CA GLY A 39 9.22 -0.25 2.36
C GLY A 39 10.15 0.81 2.93
N CYS A 40 9.58 1.79 3.63
CA CYS A 40 10.34 2.82 4.33
C CYS A 40 11.34 2.17 5.31
N THR A 41 12.53 2.78 5.44
CA THR A 41 13.56 2.36 6.41
C THR A 41 13.30 2.92 7.80
N ASN A 42 12.60 4.05 7.91
CA ASN A 42 12.19 4.64 9.18
C ASN A 42 11.11 3.77 9.86
N GLU A 43 11.36 3.34 11.09
CA GLU A 43 10.45 2.47 11.88
C GLU A 43 9.14 3.16 12.26
N ASP A 44 9.14 4.49 12.39
CA ASP A 44 7.95 5.27 12.69
C ASP A 44 7.02 5.41 11.47
N CYS A 45 7.53 5.15 10.25
CA CYS A 45 6.79 5.30 9.00
C CYS A 45 6.43 3.96 8.38
N LYS A 46 5.14 3.59 8.43
CA LYS A 46 4.62 2.35 7.83
C LYS A 46 4.30 2.48 6.32
N ASN A 47 4.82 3.51 5.66
CA ASN A 47 4.53 3.74 4.25
C ASN A 47 5.17 2.68 3.35
N THR A 48 4.42 2.24 2.35
CA THR A 48 4.85 1.21 1.39
C THR A 48 4.39 1.54 -0.02
N ARG A 49 5.31 1.42 -0.98
CA ARG A 49 5.04 1.59 -2.41
C ARG A 49 5.18 0.26 -3.14
N LYS A 50 4.25 -0.01 -4.05
CA LYS A 50 4.26 -1.26 -4.82
C LYS A 50 5.28 -1.15 -5.97
N LEU A 51 5.96 -2.25 -6.28
CA LEU A 51 6.77 -2.34 -7.50
C LEU A 51 5.85 -2.72 -8.68
N LEU A 52 5.84 -1.92 -9.74
CA LEU A 52 5.10 -2.22 -10.98
C LEU A 52 5.80 -3.33 -11.78
N LYS A 53 5.08 -3.95 -12.71
CA LYS A 53 5.67 -4.94 -13.63
C LYS A 53 6.75 -4.33 -14.54
N SER A 54 6.71 -3.02 -14.77
CA SER A 54 7.76 -2.27 -15.48
C SER A 54 9.08 -2.17 -14.72
N GLY A 55 9.08 -2.47 -13.42
CA GLY A 55 10.24 -2.26 -12.55
C GLY A 55 10.28 -0.87 -11.89
N GLU A 56 9.33 0.00 -12.21
CA GLU A 56 9.21 1.33 -11.59
C GLU A 56 8.38 1.28 -10.31
N PRO A 57 8.64 2.19 -9.35
CA PRO A 57 7.76 2.36 -8.20
C PRO A 57 6.40 2.86 -8.64
N ALA A 58 5.34 2.33 -8.04
CA ALA A 58 4.00 2.89 -8.22
C ALA A 58 3.97 4.37 -7.78
N PRO A 59 3.09 5.17 -8.37
CA PRO A 59 2.83 6.53 -7.91
C PRO A 59 2.53 6.58 -6.40
N PRO A 60 2.72 7.74 -5.75
CA PRO A 60 2.27 7.94 -4.38
C PRO A 60 0.82 7.50 -4.25
N LYS A 61 0.48 6.79 -3.17
CA LYS A 61 -0.90 6.38 -2.91
C LYS A 61 -1.69 7.61 -2.48
N GLU A 62 -2.78 7.89 -3.16
CA GLU A 62 -3.79 8.82 -2.67
C GLU A 62 -4.56 8.22 -1.50
N ASP A 63 -5.03 9.09 -0.61
CA ASP A 63 -5.85 8.67 0.52
C ASP A 63 -7.23 8.18 0.03
N PRO A 64 -7.75 7.09 0.59
CA PRO A 64 -9.01 6.50 0.16
C PRO A 64 -10.20 7.41 0.51
N VAL A 65 -11.18 7.51 -0.40
CA VAL A 65 -12.39 8.32 -0.18
C VAL A 65 -13.49 7.46 0.42
N HIS A 66 -13.95 7.82 1.62
CA HIS A 66 -15.01 7.10 2.31
C HIS A 66 -16.39 7.56 1.81
N LEU A 67 -17.26 6.60 1.49
CA LEU A 67 -18.65 6.86 1.05
C LEU A 67 -19.64 6.15 2.00
N PRO A 68 -19.90 6.70 3.20
CA PRO A 68 -20.77 6.07 4.19
C PRO A 68 -22.21 5.84 3.72
N GLU A 69 -22.67 6.63 2.74
CA GLU A 69 -23.99 6.51 2.12
C GLU A 69 -24.14 5.29 1.19
N LEU A 70 -23.03 4.66 0.81
CA LEU A 70 -23.00 3.52 -0.09
C LEU A 70 -22.73 2.24 0.70
N GLU A 71 -23.79 1.57 1.13
CA GLU A 71 -23.70 0.29 1.84
C GLU A 71 -23.27 -0.87 0.92
N CYS A 72 -22.58 -1.84 1.51
CA CYS A 72 -22.17 -3.08 0.87
C CYS A 72 -23.34 -4.07 0.81
N GLU A 73 -23.39 -4.91 -0.21
CA GLU A 73 -24.51 -5.86 -0.39
C GLU A 73 -24.41 -7.06 0.58
N LYS A 74 -23.18 -7.47 0.93
CA LYS A 74 -22.94 -8.72 1.68
C LYS A 74 -22.61 -8.50 3.15
N SER A 75 -22.51 -7.25 3.59
CA SER A 75 -22.12 -6.92 4.96
C SER A 75 -22.66 -5.55 5.36
N GLU A 76 -22.83 -5.31 6.65
CA GLU A 76 -23.20 -4.01 7.26
C GLU A 76 -22.07 -2.95 7.17
N ALA A 77 -21.22 -3.05 6.16
CA ALA A 77 -20.14 -2.12 5.89
C ALA A 77 -20.54 -1.14 4.77
N TYR A 78 -19.87 0.00 4.68
CA TYR A 78 -19.96 0.89 3.52
C TYR A 78 -18.74 0.78 2.59
N PHE A 79 -18.90 1.26 1.36
CA PHE A 79 -17.88 1.28 0.32
C PHE A 79 -16.90 2.46 0.47
N VAL A 80 -15.67 2.22 0.06
CA VAL A 80 -14.56 3.17 0.04
C VAL A 80 -13.95 3.15 -1.35
N LEU A 81 -13.80 4.32 -1.96
CA LEU A 81 -13.14 4.49 -3.24
C LEU A 81 -11.62 4.41 -3.05
N ARG A 82 -10.98 3.52 -3.80
CA ARG A 82 -9.54 3.26 -3.73
C ARG A 82 -8.95 3.27 -5.13
N ASP A 83 -7.71 3.75 -5.22
CA ASP A 83 -6.92 3.58 -6.41
C ASP A 83 -6.08 2.29 -6.34
N GLY A 84 -5.98 1.60 -7.47
CA GLY A 84 -5.33 0.33 -7.63
C GLY A 84 -4.56 0.23 -8.94
N ALA A 85 -3.80 -0.85 -9.12
CA ALA A 85 -3.00 -1.03 -10.32
C ALA A 85 -3.82 -1.12 -11.63
N SER A 86 -5.12 -1.42 -11.52
CA SER A 86 -6.06 -1.49 -12.65
C SER A 86 -6.98 -0.28 -12.75
N GLY A 87 -6.68 0.80 -11.99
CA GLY A 87 -7.52 1.98 -11.84
C GLY A 87 -8.40 1.95 -10.58
N ILE A 88 -9.37 2.85 -10.57
CA ILE A 88 -10.22 3.16 -9.41
C ILE A 88 -11.31 2.11 -9.20
N PHE A 89 -11.53 1.71 -7.94
CA PHE A 89 -12.54 0.74 -7.56
C PHE A 89 -13.14 1.04 -6.18
N LEU A 90 -14.34 0.53 -5.92
CA LEU A 90 -14.96 0.55 -4.60
C LEU A 90 -14.62 -0.74 -3.86
N ALA A 91 -14.28 -0.62 -2.57
CA ALA A 91 -14.01 -1.73 -1.68
C ALA A 91 -14.65 -1.51 -0.30
N ALA A 92 -15.07 -2.57 0.37
CA ALA A 92 -15.62 -2.46 1.72
C ALA A 92 -14.62 -1.83 2.71
N HIS A 93 -15.08 -0.92 3.58
CA HIS A 93 -14.22 -0.26 4.56
C HIS A 93 -13.60 -1.23 5.59
N THR A 94 -14.27 -2.35 5.87
CA THR A 94 -13.82 -3.39 6.80
C THR A 94 -12.83 -4.40 6.20
N PHE A 95 -12.30 -4.15 5.00
CA PHE A 95 -11.24 -4.97 4.42
C PHE A 95 -10.08 -5.14 5.42
N PRO A 96 -9.55 -6.35 5.66
CA PRO A 96 -9.70 -7.58 4.86
C PRO A 96 -10.86 -8.52 5.29
N LYS A 97 -11.72 -8.12 6.24
CA LYS A 97 -12.84 -8.94 6.74
C LYS A 97 -13.93 -9.10 5.67
N SER A 98 -14.41 -7.99 5.12
CA SER A 98 -15.24 -7.99 3.92
C SER A 98 -14.36 -7.75 2.69
N ARG A 99 -14.45 -8.65 1.70
CA ARG A 99 -13.69 -8.58 0.44
C ARG A 99 -14.57 -8.21 -0.75
N GLU A 100 -15.66 -7.51 -0.46
CA GLU A 100 -16.54 -7.00 -1.49
C GLU A 100 -15.87 -5.84 -2.24
N THR A 101 -15.79 -5.98 -3.56
CA THR A 101 -15.22 -4.96 -4.45
C THR A 101 -16.08 -4.84 -5.70
N ARG A 102 -16.29 -3.62 -6.20
CA ARG A 102 -17.02 -3.36 -7.44
C ARG A 102 -16.49 -2.11 -8.15
N ALA A 103 -16.81 -1.96 -9.42
CA ALA A 103 -16.55 -0.70 -10.13
C ALA A 103 -17.51 0.40 -9.64
N PRO A 104 -17.06 1.65 -9.51
CA PRO A 104 -17.94 2.79 -9.24
C PRO A 104 -18.86 3.02 -10.45
N LYS A 105 -20.14 3.32 -10.21
CA LYS A 105 -21.05 3.75 -11.29
C LYS A 105 -21.00 5.26 -11.41
N VAL A 106 -21.08 5.78 -12.64
CA VAL A 106 -21.06 7.23 -12.89
C VAL A 106 -22.17 7.97 -12.14
N ALA A 107 -23.36 7.37 -12.03
CA ALA A 107 -24.49 7.96 -11.30
C ALA A 107 -24.27 8.10 -9.78
N GLU A 108 -23.32 7.35 -9.23
CA GLU A 108 -22.97 7.33 -7.80
C GLU A 108 -21.82 8.32 -7.49
N LEU A 109 -21.11 8.80 -8.52
CA LEU A 109 -20.05 9.80 -8.40
C LEU A 109 -20.67 11.17 -8.64
N LYS A 110 -21.23 11.77 -7.58
CA LYS A 110 -21.70 13.16 -7.60
C LYS A 110 -20.73 14.08 -6.89
#